data_AF-A0AAV1KPI0-F1
#
_entry.id   AF-A0AAV1KPI0-F1
#
_cell.length_a   1.000
_cell.length_b   1.000
_cell.length_c   1.000
_cell.angle_alpha   90.00
_cell.angle_beta   90.00
_cell.angle_gamma   90.00
#
_symmetry.space_group_name_H-M   'P 1'
#
loop_
_entity.id
_entity.type
_entity.pdbx_description
1 polymer ?
#
loop_
_entity_poly.entity_id
_entity_poly.type
_entity_poly.pdbx_seq_one_letter_code
_entity_poly.pdbx_strand_id
1 'polypeptide(L)'
;MQHSVIFLMQKFLYKNEDLSKHTLKEKLFIKKLMKLLVNFVKYGNPTPKNTDNVLGSLKWELFNETLKVLNFGRTIKMITLPEEKRMRFWDKLKCDFFDNDL
;
A
#
# COMPACT_ATOMS: atom_id res chain seq x y z
N MET A 1 6.41 21.97 1.51
CA MET A 1 6.68 20.64 0.91
C MET A 1 5.41 19.77 0.75
N GLN A 2 4.57 19.58 1.78
CA GLN A 2 3.36 18.72 1.69
C GLN A 2 2.32 19.15 0.64
N HIS A 3 2.13 20.45 0.41
CA HIS A 3 1.19 20.97 -0.60
C HIS A 3 1.57 20.59 -2.04
N SER A 4 2.87 20.48 -2.35
CA SER A 4 3.36 20.18 -3.70
C SER A 4 3.10 18.74 -4.11
N VAL A 5 3.20 17.78 -3.18
CA VAL A 5 2.96 16.35 -3.44
C VAL A 5 1.47 16.06 -3.65
N ILE A 6 0.61 16.67 -2.85
CA ILE A 6 -0.85 16.56 -3.00
C ILE A 6 -1.29 17.15 -4.35
N PHE A 7 -0.75 18.33 -4.71
CA PHE A 7 -1.02 18.97 -6.00
C PHE A 7 -0.51 18.14 -7.18
N LEU A 8 0.68 17.53 -7.09
CA LEU A 8 1.23 16.63 -8.10
C LEU A 8 0.38 15.35 -8.26
N MET A 9 -0.13 14.77 -7.17
CA MET A 9 -1.00 13.59 -7.24
C MET A 9 -2.39 13.93 -7.81
N GLN A 10 -2.96 15.07 -7.45
CA GLN A 10 -4.20 15.57 -8.07
C GLN A 10 -4.01 15.87 -9.56
N LYS A 11 -2.88 16.46 -9.94
CA LYS A 11 -2.53 16.76 -11.33
C LYS A 11 -2.24 15.49 -12.14
N PHE A 12 -1.60 14.48 -11.54
CA PHE A 12 -1.39 13.16 -12.14
C PHE A 12 -2.73 12.49 -12.48
N LEU A 13 -3.74 12.60 -11.60
CA LEU A 13 -5.10 12.09 -11.85
C LEU A 13 -5.82 12.83 -12.97
N TYR A 14 -5.59 14.14 -13.12
CA TYR A 14 -6.29 14.96 -14.10
C TYR A 14 -5.69 14.86 -15.51
N LYS A 15 -4.40 14.52 -15.64
CA LYS A 15 -3.67 14.66 -16.90
C LYS A 15 -3.47 13.38 -17.71
N ASN A 16 -3.61 12.19 -17.12
CA ASN A 16 -3.02 10.98 -17.72
C ASN A 16 -3.95 9.85 -18.17
N GLU A 17 -5.27 9.91 -18.03
CA GLU A 17 -6.08 8.86 -18.64
C GLU A 17 -7.52 9.30 -18.87
N ASP A 18 -8.04 9.00 -20.06
CA ASP A 18 -9.47 9.02 -20.33
C ASP A 18 -10.12 7.96 -19.43
N LEU A 19 -10.49 8.39 -18.22
CA LEU A 19 -11.09 7.56 -17.20
C LEU A 19 -12.35 6.86 -17.72
N SER A 20 -12.95 7.29 -18.84
CA SER A 20 -14.10 6.60 -19.46
C SER A 20 -13.82 5.13 -19.77
N LYS A 21 -12.55 4.75 -20.02
CA LYS A 21 -12.15 3.39 -20.40
C LYS A 21 -12.05 2.41 -19.24
N HIS A 22 -11.93 2.89 -18.00
CA HIS A 22 -11.82 2.02 -16.82
C HIS A 22 -13.17 1.58 -16.27
N THR A 23 -13.22 0.33 -15.84
CA THR A 23 -14.35 -0.22 -15.11
C THR A 23 -14.56 0.55 -13.79
N LEU A 24 -15.79 0.52 -13.27
CA LEU A 24 -16.12 1.13 -11.97
C LEU A 24 -15.20 0.61 -10.84
N LYS A 25 -14.80 -0.66 -10.92
CA LYS A 25 -13.95 -1.32 -9.92
C LYS A 25 -12.53 -0.76 -9.92
N GLU A 26 -11.94 -0.56 -11.10
CA GLU A 26 -10.59 0.05 -11.22
C GLU A 26 -10.59 1.50 -10.73
N LYS A 27 -11.62 2.27 -11.09
CA LYS A 27 -11.80 3.65 -10.58
C LYS A 27 -11.89 3.67 -9.05
N LEU A 28 -12.63 2.75 -8.45
CA LEU A 28 -12.75 2.64 -7.01
C LEU A 28 -11.42 2.22 -6.36
N PHE A 29 -10.69 1.30 -6.98
CA PHE A 29 -9.38 0.86 -6.51
C PHE A 29 -8.38 2.03 -6.51
N ILE A 30 -8.26 2.77 -7.61
CA ILE A 30 -7.40 3.96 -7.72
C ILE A 30 -7.78 5.00 -6.66
N LYS A 31 -9.08 5.28 -6.48
CA LYS A 31 -9.55 6.20 -5.43
C LYS A 31 -9.11 5.76 -4.04
N LYS A 32 -9.22 4.46 -3.70
CA LYS A 32 -8.77 3.93 -2.41
C LYS A 32 -7.26 4.05 -2.24
N LEU A 33 -6.47 3.67 -3.25
CA LEU A 33 -5.01 3.77 -3.21
C LEU A 33 -4.56 5.22 -2.99
N MET A 34 -5.13 6.16 -3.74
CA MET A 34 -4.81 7.58 -3.59
C MET A 34 -5.19 8.11 -2.21
N LYS A 35 -6.35 7.70 -1.68
CA LYS A 35 -6.76 8.09 -0.34
C LYS A 35 -5.78 7.60 0.73
N LEU A 36 -5.29 6.37 0.62
CA LEU A 36 -4.27 5.83 1.53
C LEU A 36 -2.97 6.65 1.47
N LEU A 37 -2.46 6.93 0.27
CA LEU A 37 -1.23 7.70 0.08
C LEU A 37 -1.38 9.14 0.61
N VAL A 38 -2.49 9.82 0.31
CA VAL A 38 -2.76 11.18 0.80
C VAL A 38 -2.86 11.21 2.32
N ASN A 39 -3.56 10.24 2.92
CA ASN A 39 -3.65 10.13 4.38
C ASN A 39 -2.26 9.90 4.99
N PHE A 40 -1.43 9.04 4.40
CA PHE A 40 -0.08 8.81 4.87
C PHE A 40 0.78 10.07 4.82
N VAL A 41 0.79 10.80 3.70
CA VAL A 41 1.54 12.06 3.57
C VAL A 41 1.08 13.12 4.57
N LYS A 42 -0.23 13.18 4.85
CA LYS A 42 -0.82 14.19 5.73
C LYS A 42 -0.68 13.87 7.22
N TYR A 43 -0.79 12.60 7.59
CA TYR A 43 -0.94 12.16 8.98
C TYR A 43 0.11 11.15 9.46
N GLY A 44 0.96 10.64 8.57
CA GLY A 44 1.86 9.50 8.84
C GLY A 44 1.13 8.16 8.98
N ASN A 45 -0.21 8.15 8.94
CA ASN A 45 -1.05 6.96 9.04
C ASN A 45 -1.99 6.89 7.82
N PRO A 46 -1.95 5.81 6.99
CA PRO A 46 -2.82 5.68 5.81
C PRO A 46 -4.31 5.54 6.15
N THR A 47 -4.63 5.08 7.36
CA THR A 47 -6.00 4.87 7.88
C THR A 47 -6.17 5.54 9.25
N PRO A 48 -6.12 6.89 9.31
CA PRO A 48 -6.13 7.63 10.57
C PRO A 48 -7.50 7.63 11.25
N LYS A 49 -8.57 7.40 10.49
CA LYS A 49 -9.96 7.29 10.97
C LYS A 49 -10.39 5.82 10.97
N ASN A 50 -11.29 5.46 11.88
CA ASN A 50 -11.87 4.12 11.98
C ASN A 50 -12.90 3.84 10.87
N THR A 51 -13.55 4.89 10.37
CA THR A 51 -14.45 4.83 9.22
C THR A 51 -14.12 5.98 8.27
N ASP A 52 -14.07 5.68 6.97
CA ASP A 52 -13.81 6.63 5.91
C ASP A 52 -14.75 6.37 4.73
N ASN A 53 -15.20 7.42 4.07
CA ASN A 53 -16.17 7.33 2.98
C ASN A 53 -15.62 6.60 1.73
N VAL A 54 -14.31 6.59 1.53
CA VAL A 54 -13.66 5.90 0.41
C VAL A 54 -13.09 4.56 0.86
N LEU A 55 -12.47 4.50 2.04
CA LEU A 55 -11.81 3.28 2.53
C LEU A 55 -12.75 2.32 3.28
N GLY A 56 -13.94 2.78 3.68
CA GLY A 56 -14.87 2.00 4.50
C GLY A 56 -14.31 1.77 5.90
N SER A 57 -14.32 0.50 6.34
CA SER A 57 -13.73 0.03 7.60
C SER A 57 -12.30 -0.50 7.45
N LEU A 58 -11.65 -0.25 6.30
CA LEU A 58 -10.28 -0.72 6.08
C LEU A 58 -9.33 -0.08 7.10
N LYS A 59 -8.60 -0.94 7.82
CA LYS A 59 -7.50 -0.54 8.69
C LYS A 59 -6.19 -1.08 8.15
N TRP A 60 -5.25 -0.18 7.89
CA TRP A 60 -3.86 -0.53 7.60
C TRP A 60 -3.11 -0.56 8.93
N GLU A 61 -2.95 -1.77 9.48
CA GLU A 61 -2.22 -2.00 10.72
C GLU A 61 -0.72 -1.70 10.53
N LEU A 62 -0.07 -1.19 11.58
CA LEU A 62 1.38 -1.03 11.57
C LEU A 62 2.04 -2.39 11.40
N PHE A 63 3.13 -2.42 10.64
CA PHE A 63 3.92 -3.63 10.47
C PHE A 63 4.51 -4.07 11.82
N ASN A 64 4.45 -5.35 12.09
CA ASN A 64 4.95 -5.98 13.31
C ASN A 64 5.45 -7.39 13.00
N GLU A 65 5.86 -8.13 14.03
CA GLU A 65 6.39 -9.50 13.93
C GLU A 65 5.40 -10.51 13.33
N THR A 66 4.10 -10.20 13.26
CA THR A 66 3.10 -11.06 12.62
C THR A 66 3.11 -10.98 11.09
N LEU A 67 4.00 -10.15 10.52
CA LEU A 67 4.21 -9.99 9.07
C LEU A 67 2.91 -9.73 8.30
N LYS A 68 1.99 -8.98 8.90
CA LYS A 68 0.76 -8.58 8.21
C LYS A 68 1.07 -7.46 7.21
N VAL A 69 0.56 -7.62 6.00
CA VAL A 69 0.73 -6.67 4.89
C VAL A 69 -0.61 -6.33 4.27
N LEU A 70 -0.68 -5.14 3.67
CA LEU A 70 -1.85 -4.73 2.91
C LEU A 70 -1.76 -5.31 1.49
N ASN A 71 -2.67 -6.23 1.16
CA ASN A 71 -2.74 -6.82 -0.16
C ASN A 71 -3.64 -6.00 -1.09
N PHE A 72 -3.09 -5.61 -2.24
CA PHE A 72 -3.80 -4.89 -3.30
C PHE A 72 -4.34 -5.85 -4.38
N GLY A 73 -5.11 -6.86 -3.96
CA GLY A 73 -5.76 -7.79 -4.87
C GLY A 73 -7.11 -7.28 -5.40
N ARG A 74 -8.01 -8.20 -5.77
CA ARG A 74 -9.42 -7.87 -6.13
C ARG A 74 -10.12 -7.03 -5.06
N THR A 75 -9.76 -7.26 -3.80
CA THR A 75 -10.14 -6.44 -2.65
C THR A 75 -8.90 -6.07 -1.86
N ILE A 76 -8.87 -4.83 -1.36
CA ILE A 76 -7.80 -4.34 -0.50
C ILE A 76 -8.08 -4.84 0.91
N LYS A 77 -7.15 -5.63 1.48
CA LYS A 77 -7.30 -6.22 2.82
C LYS A 77 -5.95 -6.54 3.46
N MET A 78 -5.92 -6.59 4.78
CA MET A 78 -4.76 -7.10 5.52
C MET A 78 -4.69 -8.62 5.36
N ILE A 79 -3.50 -9.14 5.07
CA ILE A 79 -3.20 -10.57 5.02
C ILE A 79 -1.88 -10.84 5.74
N THR A 80 -1.63 -12.08 6.12
CA THR A 80 -0.28 -12.53 6.47
C THR A 80 0.57 -12.61 5.21
N LEU A 81 1.83 -12.14 5.28
CA LEU A 81 2.76 -12.15 4.16
C LEU A 81 2.95 -13.56 3.59
N PRO A 82 2.47 -13.85 2.36
CA PRO A 82 2.55 -15.20 1.80
C PRO A 82 3.98 -15.63 1.47
N GLU A 83 4.88 -14.65 1.30
CA GLU A 83 6.27 -14.87 0.92
C GLU A 83 7.21 -15.15 2.09
N GLU A 84 6.70 -15.22 3.32
CA GLU A 84 7.52 -15.44 4.52
C GLU A 84 8.45 -16.66 4.38
N LYS A 85 7.93 -17.79 3.89
CA LYS A 85 8.74 -19.01 3.71
C LYS A 85 9.90 -18.81 2.73
N ARG A 86 9.66 -18.05 1.66
CA ARG A 86 10.66 -17.76 0.64
C ARG A 86 11.71 -16.80 1.18
N MET A 87 11.30 -15.79 1.93
CA MET A 87 12.22 -14.86 2.60
C MET A 87 13.15 -15.62 3.55
N ARG A 88 12.58 -16.46 4.44
CA ARG A 88 13.36 -17.28 5.37
C ARG A 88 14.34 -18.23 4.66
N PHE A 89 13.96 -18.77 3.50
CA PHE A 89 14.86 -19.59 2.69
C PHE A 89 16.09 -18.79 2.23
N TRP A 90 15.88 -17.59 1.69
CA TRP A 90 16.97 -16.74 1.21
C TRP A 90 17.82 -16.17 2.34
N ASP A 91 17.20 -15.80 3.47
CA ASP A 91 17.91 -15.36 4.67
C ASP A 91 18.86 -16.47 5.17
N LYS A 92 18.36 -17.71 5.23
CA LYS A 92 19.18 -18.88 5.60
C LYS A 92 20.32 -19.10 4.62
N LEU A 93 20.04 -19.09 3.32
CA LEU A 93 21.05 -19.31 2.28
C LEU A 93 22.14 -18.23 2.34
N LYS A 94 21.77 -16.97 2.58
CA LYS A 94 22.71 -15.88 2.81
C LYS A 94 23.65 -16.19 3.98
N CYS A 95 23.09 -16.56 5.13
CA CYS A 95 23.88 -16.85 6.33
C CYS A 95 24.80 -18.07 6.17
N ASP A 96 24.33 -19.12 5.49
CA ASP A 96 25.09 -20.36 5.36
C ASP A 96 26.31 -20.21 4.42
N PHE A 97 26.24 -19.32 3.42
CA PHE A 97 27.22 -19.29 2.32
C PHE A 97 27.93 -17.96 2.08
N PHE A 98 27.37 -16.83 2.52
CA PHE A 98 27.87 -15.50 2.15
C PHE A 98 28.31 -14.64 3.34
N ASP A 99 28.05 -15.05 4.58
CA ASP A 99 28.43 -14.28 5.77
C ASP A 99 29.89 -14.54 6.24
N ASN A 100 30.67 -15.36 5.52
CA ASN A 100 32.10 -15.62 5.80
C ASN A 100 33.08 -14.78 4.96
N ASP A 101 32.60 -13.89 4.09
CA ASP A 101 33.43 -13.12 3.12
C ASP A 101 33.52 -11.60 3.42
N LEU A 102 33.31 -11.17 4.67
CA LEU A 102 33.56 -9.78 5.13
C LEU A 102 34.51 -9.72 6.32
#